data_AF-A0A2E9SPM9-F1
#
_entry.id   AF-A0A2E9SPM9-F1
#
_cell.length_a   1.000
_cell.length_b   1.000
_cell.length_c   1.000
_cell.angle_alpha   90.00
_cell.angle_beta   90.00
_cell.angle_gamma   90.00
#
_symmetry.space_group_name_H-M   'P 1'
#
loop_
_entity.id
_entity.type
_entity.pdbx_description
1 polymer ?
#
loop_
_entity_poly.entity_id
_entity_poly.type
_entity_poly.pdbx_seq_one_letter_code
_entity_poly.pdbx_strand_id
1 'polypeptide(L)'
;AQFYARADNLRYWLSVVESRLGSLSQRLSASVGRPRVNTDLANDPSARQSTPSSSDQRVKTPWMDIDNVFYEARGSAWALLHFLKAAEVDFADVLDNKNATVSLRQIIRELEGTQQAIYSPMILNGSGFGLLANHSLVMASYISRANAAIIDLRDLLSKG
;
A
#
# COMPACT_ATOMS: atom_id res chain seq x y z
N ALA A 1 28.44 8.89 11.50
CA ALA A 1 27.35 9.86 11.20
C ALA A 1 26.49 9.99 12.44
N GLN A 2 26.10 11.21 12.85
CA GLN A 2 25.17 11.41 13.97
C GLN A 2 23.72 11.37 13.44
N PHE A 3 22.87 10.59 14.09
CA PHE A 3 21.44 10.54 13.78
C PHE A 3 20.74 11.69 14.49
N TYR A 4 20.00 12.51 13.74
CA TYR A 4 19.20 13.61 14.28
C TYR A 4 17.72 13.30 14.12
N ALA A 5 17.05 13.02 15.24
CA ALA A 5 15.62 12.77 15.33
C ALA A 5 14.82 14.07 15.15
N ARG A 6 14.72 14.55 13.90
CA ARG A 6 13.98 15.77 13.56
C ARG A 6 12.68 15.44 12.81
N ALA A 7 11.66 16.27 13.00
CA ALA A 7 10.36 16.11 12.37
C ALA A 7 10.40 16.13 10.83
N ASP A 8 11.27 16.97 10.25
CA ASP A 8 11.48 17.05 8.80
C ASP A 8 12.08 15.76 8.23
N ASN A 9 13.06 15.17 8.92
CA ASN A 9 13.67 13.90 8.54
C ASN A 9 12.63 12.76 8.55
N LEU A 10 11.83 12.65 9.62
CA LEU A 10 10.76 11.65 9.71
C LEU A 10 9.71 11.86 8.63
N ARG A 11 9.25 13.09 8.42
CA ARG A 11 8.24 13.43 7.40
C ARG A 11 8.72 13.14 5.99
N TYR A 12 10.00 13.40 5.70
CA TYR A 12 10.61 13.07 4.41
C TYR A 12 10.64 11.55 4.21
N TRP A 13 11.13 10.79 5.19
CA TRP A 13 11.16 9.32 5.09
C TRP A 13 9.76 8.73 4.92
N LEU A 14 8.76 9.22 5.66
CA LEU A 14 7.37 8.81 5.51
C LEU A 14 6.81 9.07 4.10
N SER A 15 7.28 10.09 3.38
CA SER A 15 6.87 10.34 1.98
C SER A 15 7.33 9.23 1.02
N VAL A 16 8.51 8.67 1.27
CA VAL A 16 9.06 7.55 0.51
C VAL A 16 8.28 6.27 0.83
N VAL A 17 7.94 6.08 2.10
CA VAL A 17 7.11 4.96 2.55
C VAL A 17 5.72 5.00 1.90
N GLU A 18 5.07 6.16 1.90
CA GLU A 18 3.77 6.34 1.25
C GLU A 18 3.80 5.93 -0.22
N SER A 19 4.78 6.45 -0.98
CA SER A 19 4.91 6.13 -2.41
C SER A 19 5.07 4.62 -2.65
N ARG A 20 5.82 3.94 -1.77
CA ARG A 20 6.03 2.48 -1.84
C ARG A 20 4.76 1.70 -1.48
N LEU A 21 4.06 2.06 -0.41
CA LEU A 21 2.80 1.40 -0.02
C LEU A 21 1.70 1.60 -1.06
N GLY A 22 1.59 2.80 -1.63
CA GLY A 22 0.68 3.09 -2.73
C GLY A 22 0.93 2.18 -3.94
N SER A 23 2.20 2.01 -4.34
CA SER A 23 2.58 1.10 -5.43
C SER A 23 2.22 -0.36 -5.13
N LEU A 24 2.52 -0.85 -3.92
CA LEU A 24 2.19 -2.22 -3.51
C LEU A 24 0.68 -2.47 -3.50
N SER A 25 -0.11 -1.55 -2.93
CA SER A 25 -1.57 -1.63 -2.91
C SER A 25 -2.17 -1.69 -4.31
N GLN A 26 -1.64 -0.87 -5.23
CA GLN A 26 -2.11 -0.84 -6.61
C GLN A 26 -1.78 -2.14 -7.36
N ARG A 27 -0.57 -2.68 -7.15
CA ARG A 27 -0.16 -3.97 -7.73
C ARG A 27 -1.03 -5.12 -7.22
N LEU A 28 -1.24 -5.21 -5.90
CA LEU A 28 -2.12 -6.21 -5.29
C LEU A 28 -3.55 -6.12 -5.83
N SER A 29 -4.09 -4.90 -5.96
CA SER A 29 -5.44 -4.66 -6.50
C SER A 29 -5.55 -5.07 -7.97
N ALA A 30 -4.49 -4.86 -8.76
CA ALA A 30 -4.43 -5.30 -10.16
C ALA A 30 -4.33 -6.82 -10.31
N SER A 31 -3.68 -7.52 -9.36
CA SER A 31 -3.58 -8.99 -9.35
C SER A 31 -4.92 -9.71 -9.17
N VAL A 32 -5.97 -9.00 -8.74
CA VAL A 32 -7.34 -9.51 -8.65
C VAL A 32 -8.10 -9.43 -9.98
N GLY A 33 -7.55 -8.71 -10.98
CA GLY A 33 -8.16 -8.59 -12.31
C GLY A 33 -9.42 -7.73 -12.35
N ARG A 34 -9.50 -6.64 -11.57
CA ARG A 34 -10.55 -5.63 -11.74
C ARG A 34 -10.52 -5.10 -13.19
N PRO A 35 -11.66 -4.97 -13.89
CA PRO A 35 -11.69 -4.29 -15.17
C PRO A 35 -11.11 -2.88 -14.97
N ARG A 36 -10.02 -2.56 -15.64
CA ARG A 36 -9.60 -1.16 -15.77
C ARG A 36 -10.47 -0.55 -16.86
N VAL A 37 -11.23 0.47 -16.50
CA VAL A 37 -11.82 1.36 -17.51
C VAL A 37 -10.66 2.00 -18.23
N ASN A 38 -10.55 1.77 -19.53
CA ASN A 38 -9.45 2.28 -20.33
C ASN A 38 -9.61 3.81 -20.48
N THR A 39 -8.85 4.58 -19.69
CA THR A 39 -8.88 6.05 -19.72
C THR A 39 -7.80 6.65 -20.63
N ASP A 40 -7.13 5.83 -21.44
CA ASP A 40 -6.03 6.26 -22.32
C ASP A 40 -6.46 7.36 -23.32
N LEU A 41 -7.77 7.49 -23.55
CA LEU A 41 -8.39 8.48 -24.45
C LEU A 41 -9.26 9.51 -23.71
N ALA A 42 -9.38 9.44 -22.38
CA ALA A 42 -10.36 10.21 -21.62
C ALA A 42 -10.12 11.74 -21.61
N ASN A 43 -8.95 12.20 -22.09
CA ASN A 43 -8.56 13.62 -22.13
C ASN A 43 -8.10 14.12 -23.52
N ASP A 44 -8.23 13.33 -24.59
CA ASP A 44 -7.80 13.75 -25.94
C ASP A 44 -9.00 13.83 -26.90
N PRO A 45 -9.53 15.04 -27.19
CA PRO A 45 -10.67 15.22 -28.09
C PRO A 45 -10.35 14.93 -29.57
N SER A 46 -9.08 14.68 -29.90
CA SER A 46 -8.59 14.45 -31.26
C SER A 46 -8.12 13.02 -31.55
N ALA A 47 -8.08 12.15 -30.54
CA ALA A 47 -7.60 10.79 -30.71
C ALA A 47 -8.62 9.90 -31.44
N ARG A 48 -8.38 9.65 -32.73
CA ARG A 48 -9.11 8.64 -33.53
C ARG A 48 -8.33 7.35 -33.56
N GLN A 49 -8.85 6.31 -32.91
CA GLN A 49 -8.23 4.99 -32.95
C GLN A 49 -8.65 4.23 -34.22
N SER A 50 -7.67 3.81 -35.02
CA SER A 50 -7.90 3.13 -36.31
C SER A 50 -8.27 1.64 -36.18
N THR A 51 -8.26 1.10 -34.97
CA THR A 51 -8.63 -0.29 -34.64
C THR A 51 -9.65 -0.31 -33.51
N PRO A 52 -10.71 -1.13 -33.57
CA PRO A 52 -11.61 -1.30 -32.44
C PRO A 52 -10.88 -2.04 -31.31
N SER A 53 -10.39 -1.32 -30.31
CA SER A 53 -9.99 -1.92 -29.03
C SER A 53 -11.18 -1.94 -28.08
N SER A 54 -11.35 -3.04 -27.35
CA SER A 54 -12.31 -3.10 -26.26
C SER A 54 -12.03 -2.00 -25.22
N SER A 55 -13.08 -1.29 -24.80
CA SER A 55 -13.04 -0.27 -23.72
C SER A 55 -12.64 -0.86 -22.37
N ASP A 56 -12.70 -2.18 -22.24
CA ASP A 56 -12.15 -2.97 -21.15
C ASP A 56 -10.83 -3.60 -21.58
N GLN A 57 -9.71 -3.09 -21.04
CA GLN A 57 -8.44 -3.81 -21.10
C GLN A 57 -8.26 -4.54 -19.76
N ARG A 58 -8.50 -5.87 -19.77
CA ARG A 58 -8.25 -6.73 -18.61
C ARG A 58 -6.74 -6.92 -18.44
N VAL A 59 -6.06 -5.96 -17.81
CA VAL A 59 -4.69 -6.16 -17.33
C VAL A 59 -4.75 -7.05 -16.09
N LYS A 60 -4.89 -8.37 -16.31
CA LYS A 60 -4.78 -9.37 -15.25
C LYS A 60 -3.32 -9.80 -15.18
N THR A 61 -2.70 -9.70 -14.01
CA THR A 61 -1.40 -10.31 -13.77
C THR A 61 -1.49 -11.82 -14.11
N PRO A 62 -0.56 -12.40 -14.88
CA PRO A 62 -0.54 -13.84 -15.12
C PRO A 62 -0.65 -14.60 -13.79
N TRP A 63 -1.39 -15.70 -13.79
CA TRP A 63 -1.71 -16.43 -12.55
C TRP A 63 -0.45 -16.89 -11.79
N MET A 64 0.64 -17.16 -12.51
CA MET A 64 1.94 -17.53 -11.92
C MET A 64 2.65 -16.38 -11.17
N ASP A 65 2.27 -15.13 -11.39
CA ASP A 65 2.90 -13.96 -10.77
C ASP A 65 2.10 -13.41 -9.58
N ILE A 66 0.89 -13.94 -9.33
CA ILE A 66 0.05 -13.51 -8.21
C ILE A 66 0.76 -13.77 -6.89
N ASP A 67 1.33 -14.97 -6.73
CA ASP A 67 2.08 -15.36 -5.54
C ASP A 67 3.31 -14.47 -5.37
N ASN A 68 4.05 -14.18 -6.46
CA ASN A 68 5.21 -13.30 -6.42
C ASN A 68 4.85 -11.90 -5.89
N VAL A 69 3.82 -11.27 -6.46
CA VAL A 69 3.38 -9.94 -6.03
C VAL A 69 2.91 -9.95 -4.58
N PHE A 70 2.16 -10.98 -4.20
CA PHE A 70 1.64 -11.10 -2.84
C PHE A 70 2.76 -11.26 -1.80
N TYR A 71 3.71 -12.18 -2.02
CA TYR A 71 4.80 -12.42 -1.08
C TYR A 71 5.83 -11.29 -1.06
N GLU A 72 6.08 -10.62 -2.19
CA GLU A 72 6.89 -9.40 -2.23
C GLU A 72 6.25 -8.29 -1.39
N ALA A 73 4.94 -8.06 -1.55
CA ALA A 73 4.21 -7.08 -0.78
C ALA A 73 4.22 -7.43 0.71
N ARG A 74 4.01 -8.71 1.07
CA ARG A 74 4.07 -9.18 2.45
C ARG A 74 5.44 -8.98 3.08
N GLY A 75 6.51 -9.32 2.36
CA GLY A 75 7.89 -9.14 2.83
C GLY A 75 8.25 -7.67 2.99
N SER A 76 7.82 -6.83 2.05
CA SER A 76 7.99 -5.38 2.12
C SER A 76 7.26 -4.76 3.32
N ALA A 77 6.03 -5.19 3.57
CA ALA A 77 5.24 -4.77 4.73
C ALA A 77 5.87 -5.23 6.05
N TRP A 78 6.45 -6.43 6.10
CA TRP A 78 7.18 -6.94 7.25
C TRP A 78 8.42 -6.07 7.56
N ALA A 79 9.22 -5.72 6.55
CA ALA A 79 10.38 -4.86 6.74
C ALA A 79 9.95 -3.46 7.23
N LEU A 80 8.90 -2.90 6.62
CA LEU A 80 8.39 -1.60 7.01
C LEU A 80 7.82 -1.59 8.44
N LEU A 81 7.15 -2.66 8.85
CA LEU A 81 6.66 -2.83 10.22
C LEU A 81 7.79 -2.65 11.24
N HIS A 82 8.94 -3.29 11.01
CA HIS A 82 10.10 -3.15 11.89
C HIS A 82 10.71 -1.75 11.82
N PHE A 83 10.78 -1.13 10.65
CA PHE A 83 11.26 0.24 10.52
C PHE A 83 10.36 1.25 11.24
N LEU A 84 9.04 1.07 11.21
CA LEU A 84 8.11 1.93 11.93
C LEU A 84 8.18 1.72 13.45
N LYS A 85 8.38 0.47 13.90
CA LYS A 85 8.65 0.18 15.33
C LYS A 85 9.95 0.82 15.81
N ALA A 86 11.00 0.79 14.99
CA ALA A 86 12.24 1.49 15.29
C ALA A 86 12.03 3.02 15.30
N ALA A 87 11.31 3.55 14.30
CA ALA A 87 10.99 4.98 14.22
C ALA A 87 10.14 5.47 15.40
N GLU A 88 9.26 4.64 15.96
CA GLU A 88 8.50 4.96 17.17
C GLU A 88 9.43 5.27 18.36
N VAL A 89 10.53 4.52 18.47
CA VAL A 89 11.54 4.73 19.52
C VAL A 89 12.48 5.89 19.18
N ASP A 90 13.03 5.89 17.96
CA ASP A 90 14.05 6.86 17.53
C ASP A 90 13.49 8.29 17.43
N PHE A 91 12.19 8.45 17.19
CA PHE A 91 11.50 9.75 17.08
C PHE A 91 10.47 9.98 18.18
N ALA A 92 10.55 9.26 19.32
CA ALA A 92 9.57 9.36 20.41
C ALA A 92 9.27 10.81 20.82
N ASP A 93 10.31 11.61 21.08
CA ASP A 93 10.15 13.03 21.46
C ASP A 93 9.45 13.84 20.37
N VAL A 94 9.74 13.60 19.09
CA VAL A 94 9.10 14.29 17.97
C VAL A 94 7.63 13.90 17.86
N LEU A 95 7.33 12.61 18.00
CA LEU A 95 5.98 12.08 17.92
C LEU A 95 5.13 12.59 19.07
N ASP A 96 5.66 12.61 20.30
CA ASP A 96 4.96 13.10 21.48
C ASP A 96 4.71 14.62 21.40
N ASN A 97 5.71 15.40 20.97
CA ASN A 97 5.56 16.85 20.75
C ASN A 97 4.48 17.20 19.72
N LYS A 98 4.19 16.29 18.76
CA LYS A 98 3.17 16.48 17.72
C LYS A 98 1.88 15.70 17.99
N ASN A 99 1.77 15.04 19.15
CA ASN A 99 0.66 14.15 19.50
C ASN A 99 0.39 13.08 18.41
N ALA A 100 1.46 12.56 17.81
CA ALA A 100 1.44 11.71 16.62
C ALA A 100 1.71 10.23 16.91
N THR A 101 2.07 9.89 18.16
CA THR A 101 2.39 8.52 18.61
C THR A 101 1.23 7.55 18.36
N VAL A 102 -0.02 7.98 18.60
CA VAL A 102 -1.21 7.15 18.34
C VAL A 102 -1.38 6.87 16.85
N SER A 103 -1.18 7.87 15.99
CA SER A 103 -1.26 7.72 14.53
C SER A 103 -0.21 6.73 14.02
N LEU A 104 1.03 6.80 14.54
CA LEU A 104 2.08 5.84 14.18
C LEU A 104 1.71 4.41 14.57
N ARG A 105 1.19 4.21 15.79
CA ARG A 105 0.74 2.89 16.26
C ARG A 105 -0.40 2.32 15.42
N GLN A 106 -1.30 3.17 14.92
CA GLN A 106 -2.36 2.73 14.02
C GLN A 106 -1.79 2.19 12.69
N ILE A 107 -0.79 2.87 12.12
CA ILE A 107 -0.09 2.38 10.90
C ILE A 107 0.56 1.03 11.18
N ILE A 108 1.28 0.90 12.31
CA ILE A 108 1.91 -0.36 12.75
C ILE A 108 0.87 -1.48 12.81
N ARG A 109 -0.29 -1.24 13.44
CA ARG A 109 -1.36 -2.24 13.59
C ARG A 109 -1.95 -2.69 12.24
N GLU A 110 -2.12 -1.77 11.29
CA GLU A 110 -2.59 -2.14 9.95
C GLU A 110 -1.56 -3.00 9.21
N LEU A 111 -0.26 -2.70 9.35
CA LEU A 111 0.80 -3.53 8.78
C LEU A 111 0.91 -4.89 9.47
N GLU A 112 0.69 -5.00 10.78
CA GLU A 112 0.60 -6.29 11.48
C GLU A 112 -0.52 -7.16 10.91
N GLY A 113 -1.63 -6.55 10.48
CA GLY A 113 -2.70 -7.24 9.75
C GLY A 113 -2.23 -7.94 8.47
N THR A 114 -1.21 -7.41 7.78
CA THR A 114 -0.63 -8.06 6.58
C THR A 114 0.13 -9.34 6.89
N GLN A 115 0.49 -9.56 8.15
CA GLN A 115 1.32 -10.69 8.60
C GLN A 115 0.51 -11.86 9.16
N GLN A 116 -0.83 -11.77 9.17
CA GLN A 116 -1.71 -12.84 9.62
C GLN A 116 -1.41 -14.19 8.94
N ALA A 117 -1.68 -15.27 9.67
CA ALA A 117 -1.46 -16.62 9.18
C ALA A 117 -2.30 -16.90 7.92
N ILE A 118 -1.66 -17.49 6.91
CA ILE A 118 -2.33 -17.93 5.70
C ILE A 118 -2.43 -19.45 5.79
N TYR A 119 -3.66 -19.96 5.87
CA TYR A 119 -3.93 -21.39 5.97
C TYR A 119 -4.09 -22.07 4.61
N SER A 120 -4.16 -21.28 3.54
CA SER A 120 -4.17 -21.78 2.17
C SER A 120 -2.74 -22.14 1.72
N PRO A 121 -2.53 -23.28 1.04
CA PRO A 121 -1.22 -23.63 0.49
C PRO A 121 -0.79 -22.75 -0.69
N MET A 122 -1.72 -21.97 -1.27
CA MET A 122 -1.48 -21.07 -2.40
C MET A 122 -2.31 -19.79 -2.26
N ILE A 123 -1.87 -18.68 -2.86
CA ILE A 123 -2.60 -17.42 -2.82
C ILE A 123 -3.80 -17.48 -3.77
N LEU A 124 -4.99 -17.33 -3.20
CA LEU A 124 -6.25 -17.31 -3.94
C LEU A 124 -6.73 -15.86 -4.15
N ASN A 125 -7.03 -15.53 -5.41
CA ASN A 125 -7.68 -14.29 -5.81
C ASN A 125 -9.06 -14.60 -6.39
N GLY A 126 -10.02 -14.90 -5.51
CA GLY A 126 -11.42 -15.10 -5.88
C GLY A 126 -12.10 -13.80 -6.38
N SER A 127 -13.39 -13.88 -6.72
CA SER A 127 -14.18 -12.68 -6.97
C SER A 127 -14.49 -11.94 -5.66
N GLY A 128 -14.68 -10.62 -5.70
CA GLY A 128 -14.87 -9.80 -4.50
C GLY A 128 -16.06 -10.20 -3.61
N PHE A 129 -17.07 -10.86 -4.18
CA PHE A 129 -18.25 -11.41 -3.49
C PHE A 129 -18.37 -12.94 -3.65
N GLY A 130 -17.27 -13.62 -4.00
CA GLY A 130 -17.26 -15.06 -4.24
C GLY A 130 -17.09 -15.90 -2.98
N LEU A 131 -17.26 -17.22 -3.12
CA LEU A 131 -17.06 -18.19 -2.04
C LEU A 131 -15.57 -18.40 -1.68
N LEU A 132 -14.65 -18.03 -2.57
CA LEU A 132 -13.22 -18.19 -2.38
C LEU A 132 -12.59 -16.93 -1.78
N ALA A 133 -11.56 -17.12 -0.95
CA ALA A 133 -10.79 -16.02 -0.39
C ALA A 133 -10.15 -15.15 -1.49
N ASN A 134 -9.98 -13.87 -1.17
CA ASN A 134 -9.33 -12.89 -2.03
C ASN A 134 -8.15 -12.27 -1.29
N HIS A 135 -7.07 -13.04 -1.15
CA HIS A 135 -5.93 -12.69 -0.32
C HIS A 135 -5.28 -11.38 -0.76
N SER A 136 -5.10 -11.18 -2.06
CA SER A 136 -4.47 -9.95 -2.57
C SER A 136 -5.34 -8.73 -2.28
N LEU A 137 -6.67 -8.83 -2.39
CA LEU A 137 -7.55 -7.72 -2.06
C LEU A 137 -7.56 -7.42 -0.55
N VAL A 138 -7.58 -8.45 0.29
CA VAL A 138 -7.49 -8.29 1.75
C VAL A 138 -6.19 -7.59 2.12
N MET A 139 -5.06 -8.06 1.58
CA MET A 139 -3.74 -7.44 1.81
C MET A 139 -3.69 -6.00 1.27
N ALA A 140 -4.22 -5.74 0.08
CA ALA A 140 -4.33 -4.40 -0.48
C ALA A 140 -5.12 -3.47 0.44
N SER A 141 -6.17 -3.98 1.10
CA SER A 141 -6.97 -3.19 2.04
C SER A 141 -6.17 -2.77 3.27
N TYR A 142 -5.37 -3.67 3.86
CA TYR A 142 -4.48 -3.36 4.98
C TYR A 142 -3.42 -2.32 4.58
N ILE A 143 -2.77 -2.53 3.43
CA ILE A 143 -1.75 -1.60 2.92
C ILE A 143 -2.37 -0.23 2.60
N SER A 144 -3.57 -0.18 2.02
CA SER A 144 -4.25 1.06 1.71
C SER A 144 -4.60 1.87 2.96
N ARG A 145 -5.11 1.21 4.01
CA ARG A 145 -5.39 1.86 5.30
C ARG A 145 -4.11 2.37 5.98
N ALA A 146 -3.04 1.58 5.95
CA ALA A 146 -1.74 2.01 6.43
C ALA A 146 -1.22 3.23 5.65
N ASN A 147 -1.36 3.24 4.32
CA ASN A 147 -0.94 4.34 3.47
C ASN A 147 -1.71 5.64 3.75
N ALA A 148 -3.04 5.56 3.91
CA ALA A 148 -3.86 6.70 4.28
C ALA A 148 -3.44 7.28 5.65
N ALA A 149 -3.23 6.42 6.65
CA ALA A 149 -2.78 6.85 7.97
C ALA A 149 -1.36 7.47 7.94
N ILE A 150 -0.49 7.06 7.01
CA ILE A 150 0.82 7.71 6.78
C ILE A 150 0.65 9.13 6.23
N ILE A 151 -0.25 9.34 5.27
CA ILE A 151 -0.54 10.66 4.72
C ILE A 151 -1.01 11.59 5.85
N ASP A 152 -1.97 11.13 6.66
CA ASP A 152 -2.47 11.89 7.81
C ASP A 152 -1.36 12.20 8.84
N LEU A 153 -0.50 11.22 9.14
CA LEU A 153 0.65 11.41 10.02
C LEU A 153 1.63 12.46 9.48
N ARG A 154 1.93 12.44 8.18
CA ARG A 154 2.80 13.43 7.54
C ARG A 154 2.22 14.85 7.63
N ASP A 155 0.91 14.98 7.48
CA ASP A 155 0.21 16.25 7.60
C ASP A 155 0.23 16.75 9.05
N LEU A 156 0.03 15.88 10.04
CA LEU A 156 0.17 16.23 11.46
C LEU A 156 1.58 16.72 11.80
N LEU A 157 2.62 16.02 11.33
CA LEU A 157 4.02 16.41 11.53
C LEU A 157 4.38 17.74 10.84
N SER A 158 3.58 18.18 9.87
CA SER A 158 3.79 19.45 9.17
C SER A 158 3.16 20.66 9.86
N LYS A 159 2.16 20.44 10.72
CA LYS A 159 1.25 21.47 11.24
C LYS A 159 1.63 22.02 12.63
N GLY A 160 2.90 21.98 13.00
CA GLY A 160 3.37 22.65 14.21
C GLY A 160 4.85 22.84 14.28
#